data_AF-A0AAU3HE55-F1
#
_entry.id   AF-A0AAU3HE55-F1
#
_cell.length_a   1.000
_cell.length_b   1.000
_cell.length_c   1.000
_cell.angle_alpha   90.00
_cell.angle_beta   90.00
_cell.angle_gamma   90.00
#
_symmetry.space_group_name_H-M   'P 1'
#
loop_
_entity.id
_entity.type
_entity.pdbx_description
1 polymer ?
#
loop_
_entity_poly.entity_id
_entity_poly.type
_entity_poly.pdbx_seq_one_letter_code
_entity_poly.pdbx_strand_id
1 'polypeptide(L)'
;MTGTTGGHGLTGVADAGAFLARLVRFDPAVLVRLRPVPGAGRTALWARLPWGVLVVRTVPGDGPGDVTVAAADLLAELSAGGAALPRRRDDGWRWPLPPPVSRPVELLPGAELRRIADAAAGTLREAATHGVAGRAVGQRVLRDALLDHVAVVVTPDGEPGAPVEVSQRLVQGVVRLGFLGTGAGDVQVRVAGHWVGLVGPYGAAWSRTVADLALTPTRVHPNG
;
A
#
# COMPACT_ATOMS: atom_id res chain seq x y z
N MET A 1 -6.75 -36.61 -12.69
CA MET A 1 -6.18 -36.26 -11.37
C MET A 1 -7.02 -35.16 -10.77
N THR A 2 -7.78 -35.53 -9.75
CA THR A 2 -8.75 -34.71 -9.02
C THR A 2 -8.05 -33.56 -8.29
N GLY A 3 -8.35 -32.32 -8.68
CA GLY A 3 -7.84 -31.14 -7.99
C GLY A 3 -8.40 -31.11 -6.56
N THR A 4 -7.54 -31.20 -5.57
CA THR A 4 -7.89 -30.92 -4.19
C THR A 4 -8.33 -29.46 -4.14
N THR A 5 -9.62 -29.20 -3.96
CA THR A 5 -10.16 -27.85 -3.76
C THR A 5 -9.68 -27.36 -2.40
N GLY A 6 -8.42 -26.93 -2.33
CA GLY A 6 -7.78 -26.48 -1.10
C GLY A 6 -8.48 -25.24 -0.55
N GLY A 7 -8.63 -25.20 0.76
CA GLY A 7 -9.14 -24.03 1.47
C GLY A 7 -8.17 -22.86 1.45
N HIS A 8 -8.56 -21.73 2.04
CA HIS A 8 -7.71 -20.54 2.08
C HIS A 8 -6.44 -20.68 2.95
N GLY A 9 -6.40 -21.66 3.86
CA GLY A 9 -5.18 -22.04 4.62
C GLY A 9 -4.63 -20.96 5.57
N LEU A 10 -5.44 -19.96 5.92
CA LEU A 10 -5.08 -18.88 6.84
C LEU A 10 -5.49 -19.28 8.27
N THR A 11 -4.57 -19.18 9.22
CA THR A 11 -4.87 -19.39 10.65
C THR A 11 -4.96 -18.07 11.40
N GLY A 12 -4.38 -16.98 10.86
CA GLY A 12 -4.52 -15.62 11.37
C GLY A 12 -5.83 -14.93 10.96
N VAL A 13 -6.97 -15.57 11.18
CA VAL A 13 -8.29 -15.14 10.68
C VAL A 13 -8.67 -13.72 11.13
N ALA A 14 -8.46 -13.39 12.41
CA ALA A 14 -8.81 -12.07 12.94
C ALA A 14 -8.03 -10.93 12.26
N ASP A 15 -6.71 -11.13 12.09
CA ASP A 15 -5.84 -10.16 11.43
C ASP A 15 -6.17 -10.01 9.93
N ALA A 16 -6.40 -11.14 9.25
CA ALA A 16 -6.79 -11.14 7.85
C ALA A 16 -8.15 -10.44 7.66
N GLY A 17 -9.15 -10.76 8.49
CA GLY A 17 -10.46 -10.14 8.47
C GLY A 17 -10.39 -8.62 8.71
N ALA A 18 -9.60 -8.18 9.70
CA ALA A 18 -9.43 -6.75 9.98
C ALA A 18 -8.74 -5.99 8.83
N PHE A 19 -7.80 -6.62 8.12
CA PHE A 19 -7.18 -6.05 6.93
C PHE A 19 -8.17 -5.97 5.76
N LEU A 20 -8.86 -7.07 5.45
CA LEU A 20 -9.82 -7.16 4.35
C LEU A 20 -11.03 -6.22 4.55
N ALA A 21 -11.55 -6.09 5.77
CA ALA A 21 -12.65 -5.18 6.08
C ALA A 21 -12.29 -3.72 5.79
N ARG A 22 -11.05 -3.30 6.09
CA ARG A 22 -10.57 -1.96 5.76
C ARG A 22 -10.42 -1.76 4.24
N LEU A 23 -9.93 -2.77 3.52
CA LEU A 23 -9.83 -2.71 2.06
C LEU A 23 -11.20 -2.57 1.40
N VAL A 24 -12.16 -3.42 1.76
CA VAL A 24 -13.53 -3.43 1.21
C VAL A 24 -14.27 -2.12 1.48
N ARG A 25 -13.99 -1.46 2.61
CA ARG A 25 -14.52 -0.13 2.91
C ARG A 25 -14.02 0.96 1.95
N PHE A 26 -12.82 0.82 1.38
CA PHE A 26 -12.31 1.74 0.37
C PHE A 26 -12.83 1.41 -1.02
N ASP A 27 -12.84 0.14 -1.37
CA ASP A 27 -13.27 -0.35 -2.68
C ASP A 27 -13.84 -1.77 -2.52
N PRO A 28 -15.16 -1.96 -2.67
CA PRO A 28 -15.78 -3.27 -2.59
C PRO A 28 -15.29 -4.27 -3.64
N ALA A 29 -14.76 -3.78 -4.77
CA ALA A 29 -14.25 -4.61 -5.86
C ALA A 29 -12.76 -4.96 -5.73
N VAL A 30 -12.10 -4.53 -4.64
CA VAL A 30 -10.66 -4.71 -4.46
C VAL A 30 -10.27 -6.19 -4.46
N LEU A 31 -9.20 -6.48 -5.20
CA LEU A 31 -8.57 -7.79 -5.21
C LEU A 31 -7.50 -7.89 -4.14
N VAL A 32 -7.38 -9.08 -3.56
CA VAL A 32 -6.30 -9.44 -2.64
C VAL A 32 -5.54 -10.64 -3.20
N ARG A 33 -4.22 -10.51 -3.29
CA ARG A 33 -3.31 -11.57 -3.71
C ARG A 33 -2.64 -12.17 -2.49
N LEU A 34 -2.92 -13.45 -2.24
CA LEU A 34 -2.30 -14.25 -1.21
C LEU A 34 -1.01 -14.83 -1.77
N ARG A 35 0.08 -14.69 -1.03
CA ARG A 35 1.38 -15.26 -1.40
C ARG A 35 2.08 -15.83 -0.17
N PRO A 36 2.49 -17.11 -0.18
CA PRO A 36 3.24 -17.68 0.93
C PRO A 36 4.56 -16.93 1.14
N VAL A 37 4.93 -16.75 2.40
CA VAL A 37 6.26 -16.30 2.80
C VAL A 37 7.14 -17.54 2.96
N PRO A 38 8.15 -17.75 2.10
CA PRO A 38 8.93 -18.99 2.09
C PRO A 38 9.51 -19.34 3.47
N GLY A 39 9.27 -20.57 3.93
CA GLY A 39 9.82 -21.10 5.18
C GLY A 39 9.24 -20.48 6.46
N ALA A 40 8.23 -19.61 6.39
CA ALA A 40 7.75 -18.85 7.54
C ALA A 40 6.42 -19.32 8.13
N GLY A 41 5.71 -20.26 7.48
CA GLY A 41 4.37 -20.68 7.92
C GLY A 41 3.33 -19.54 7.86
N ARG A 42 3.52 -18.60 6.93
CA ARG A 42 2.83 -17.31 6.87
C ARG A 42 2.45 -16.97 5.44
N THR A 43 1.38 -16.21 5.30
CA THR A 43 0.89 -15.71 4.00
C THR A 43 0.84 -14.19 4.01
N ALA A 44 1.40 -13.57 2.98
CA ALA A 44 1.28 -12.16 2.71
C ALA A 44 0.03 -11.89 1.86
N LEU A 45 -0.87 -11.03 2.35
CA LEU A 45 -2.06 -10.56 1.66
C LEU A 45 -1.77 -9.19 1.06
N TRP A 46 -1.61 -9.14 -0.26
CA TRP A 46 -1.31 -7.92 -1.02
C TRP A 46 -2.59 -7.33 -1.62
N ALA A 47 -2.76 -6.03 -1.52
CA ALA A 47 -3.84 -5.31 -2.21
C ALA A 47 -3.33 -3.96 -2.73
N ARG A 48 -4.01 -3.41 -3.74
CA ARG A 48 -3.74 -2.06 -4.24
C ARG A 48 -4.85 -1.13 -3.81
N LEU A 49 -4.51 -0.01 -3.19
CA LEU A 49 -5.46 1.02 -2.80
C LEU A 49 -5.87 1.88 -4.00
N PRO A 50 -7.04 2.55 -3.95
CA PRO A 50 -7.53 3.39 -5.05
C PRO A 50 -6.54 4.49 -5.48
N TRP A 51 -5.71 4.98 -4.57
CA TRP A 51 -4.68 6.00 -4.83
C TRP A 51 -3.31 5.44 -5.20
N GLY A 52 -3.22 4.17 -5.62
CA GLY A 52 -2.03 3.62 -6.27
C GLY A 52 -0.93 3.08 -5.37
N VAL A 53 -1.20 2.92 -4.08
CA VAL A 53 -0.28 2.29 -3.13
C VAL A 53 -0.58 0.80 -3.01
N LEU A 54 0.46 -0.03 -3.01
CA LEU A 54 0.36 -1.42 -2.62
C LEU A 54 0.46 -1.53 -1.11
N VAL A 55 -0.43 -2.30 -0.50
CA VAL A 55 -0.38 -2.61 0.93
C VAL A 55 -0.31 -4.11 1.15
N VAL A 56 0.38 -4.50 2.21
CA VAL A 56 0.54 -5.90 2.59
C VAL A 56 0.34 -6.09 4.09
N ARG A 57 -0.43 -7.13 4.42
CA ARG A 57 -0.49 -7.72 5.77
C ARG A 57 -0.01 -9.16 5.70
N THR A 58 0.95 -9.52 6.56
CA THR A 58 1.36 -10.91 6.72
C THR A 58 0.65 -11.54 7.91
N VAL A 59 0.06 -12.72 7.71
CA VAL A 59 -0.70 -13.45 8.74
C VAL A 59 -0.23 -14.91 8.84
N PRO A 60 -0.41 -15.58 9.99
CA PRO A 60 -0.21 -17.02 10.13
C PRO A 60 -1.01 -17.87 9.12
N GLY A 61 -0.40 -18.97 8.68
CA GLY A 61 -0.97 -19.97 7.77
C GLY A 61 -0.22 -20.01 6.43
N ASP A 62 -0.01 -21.21 5.90
CA ASP A 62 0.70 -21.45 4.63
C ASP A 62 -0.05 -20.94 3.40
N GLY A 63 -1.35 -20.67 3.56
CA GLY A 63 -2.19 -20.14 2.51
C GLY A 63 -2.41 -21.13 1.35
N PRO A 64 -3.06 -20.69 0.27
CA PRO A 64 -3.44 -21.54 -0.86
C PRO A 64 -2.39 -21.54 -1.99
N GLY A 65 -1.14 -21.15 -1.69
CA GLY A 65 -0.15 -20.77 -2.70
C GLY A 65 -0.35 -19.34 -3.19
N ASP A 66 0.19 -19.03 -4.38
CA ASP A 66 0.06 -17.72 -5.01
C ASP A 66 -1.29 -17.64 -5.76
N VAL A 67 -2.23 -16.86 -5.22
CA VAL A 67 -3.60 -16.75 -5.75
C VAL A 67 -4.16 -15.37 -5.48
N THR A 68 -4.95 -14.86 -6.40
CA THR A 68 -5.74 -13.64 -6.26
C THR A 68 -7.22 -13.98 -6.14
N VAL A 69 -7.91 -13.35 -5.19
CA VAL A 69 -9.36 -13.45 -4.99
C VAL A 69 -9.96 -12.07 -4.77
N ALA A 70 -11.28 -11.96 -4.81
CA ALA A 70 -11.95 -10.75 -4.33
C ALA A 70 -11.84 -10.65 -2.81
N ALA A 71 -11.48 -9.47 -2.29
CA ALA A 71 -11.33 -9.27 -0.86
C ALA A 71 -12.65 -9.42 -0.11
N ALA A 72 -13.76 -8.99 -0.72
CA ALA A 72 -15.10 -9.12 -0.15
C ALA A 72 -15.51 -10.58 0.03
N ASP A 73 -15.27 -11.43 -0.98
CA ASP A 73 -15.61 -12.85 -0.93
C ASP A 73 -14.77 -13.57 0.15
N LEU A 74 -13.48 -13.27 0.25
CA LEU A 74 -12.62 -13.83 1.29
C LEU A 74 -13.02 -13.33 2.69
N LEU A 75 -13.37 -12.05 2.84
CA LEU A 75 -13.84 -11.51 4.11
C LEU A 75 -15.14 -12.18 4.57
N ALA A 76 -16.08 -12.41 3.65
CA ALA A 76 -17.34 -13.07 3.94
C ALA A 76 -17.11 -14.51 4.42
N GLU A 77 -16.24 -15.25 3.74
CA GLU A 77 -15.88 -16.62 4.12
C GLU A 77 -15.24 -16.66 5.53
N LEU A 78 -14.25 -15.81 5.79
CA LEU A 78 -13.59 -15.74 7.10
C LEU A 78 -14.55 -15.35 8.22
N SER A 79 -15.50 -14.47 7.92
CA SER A 79 -16.51 -14.00 8.89
C SER A 79 -17.57 -15.06 9.18
N ALA A 80 -17.85 -15.95 8.23
CA ALA A 80 -18.69 -17.13 8.41
C ALA A 80 -17.95 -18.28 9.15
N GLY A 81 -16.66 -18.12 9.45
CA GLY A 81 -15.82 -19.18 10.02
C GLY A 81 -15.53 -20.33 9.04
N GLY A 82 -15.75 -20.09 7.75
CA GLY A 82 -15.51 -21.06 6.70
C GLY A 82 -14.02 -21.19 6.36
N ALA A 83 -13.71 -22.21 5.57
CA ALA A 83 -12.35 -22.53 5.15
C ALA A 83 -12.16 -22.50 3.63
N ALA A 84 -13.22 -22.28 2.86
CA ALA A 84 -13.17 -22.37 1.41
C ALA A 84 -12.28 -21.28 0.81
N LEU A 85 -11.62 -21.59 -0.30
CA LEU A 85 -10.96 -20.57 -1.09
C LEU A 85 -11.99 -19.95 -2.05
N PRO A 86 -12.22 -18.63 -2.03
CA PRO A 86 -13.09 -17.99 -3.01
C PRO A 86 -12.59 -18.19 -4.45
N ARG A 87 -13.46 -17.91 -5.42
CA ARG A 87 -13.12 -18.01 -6.83
C ARG A 87 -11.84 -17.23 -7.16
N ARG A 88 -10.87 -17.92 -7.76
CA ARG A 88 -9.63 -17.32 -8.26
C ARG A 88 -9.93 -16.26 -9.32
N ARG A 89 -9.23 -15.14 -9.22
CA ARG A 89 -9.25 -13.97 -10.12
C ARG A 89 -7.82 -13.52 -10.42
N ASP A 90 -6.94 -14.49 -10.69
CA ASP A 90 -5.50 -14.28 -10.96
C ASP A 90 -5.29 -13.35 -12.15
N ASP A 91 -6.17 -13.47 -13.14
CA ASP A 91 -6.28 -12.58 -14.30
C ASP A 91 -6.76 -11.18 -13.96
N GLY A 92 -7.16 -10.86 -12.72
CA GLY A 92 -7.46 -9.50 -12.29
C GLY A 92 -6.25 -8.74 -11.77
N TRP A 93 -5.18 -9.45 -11.38
CA TRP A 93 -3.98 -8.82 -10.85
C TRP A 93 -3.08 -8.30 -11.99
N ARG A 94 -2.65 -7.04 -11.90
CA ARG A 94 -1.87 -6.36 -12.96
C ARG A 94 -0.61 -5.65 -12.47
N TRP A 95 -0.34 -5.69 -11.17
CA TRP A 95 0.65 -4.82 -10.56
C TRP A 95 1.88 -5.60 -10.11
N PRO A 96 3.11 -5.15 -10.42
CA PRO A 96 4.30 -5.79 -9.89
C PRO A 96 4.35 -5.64 -8.37
N LEU A 97 4.88 -6.64 -7.68
CA LEU A 97 5.19 -6.54 -6.25
C LEU A 97 6.61 -5.99 -6.06
N PRO A 98 6.90 -5.29 -4.95
CA PRO A 98 8.27 -4.92 -4.62
C PRO A 98 9.15 -6.18 -4.51
N PRO A 99 10.45 -6.08 -4.83
CA PRO A 99 11.40 -7.16 -4.58
C PRO A 99 11.33 -7.66 -3.13
N PRO A 100 11.54 -8.96 -2.88
CA PRO A 100 11.43 -9.53 -1.53
C PRO A 100 12.52 -9.00 -0.58
N VAL A 101 13.66 -8.60 -1.13
CA VAL A 101 14.74 -7.96 -0.38
C VAL A 101 14.63 -6.44 -0.52
N SER A 102 14.71 -5.76 0.62
CA SER A 102 14.66 -4.30 0.69
C SER A 102 15.66 -3.79 1.72
N ARG A 103 16.17 -2.57 1.53
CA ARG A 103 17.12 -1.90 2.42
C ARG A 103 16.39 -0.97 3.39
N PRO A 104 16.65 -1.02 4.71
CA PRO A 104 16.19 0.01 5.64
C PRO A 104 16.94 1.33 5.40
N VAL A 105 16.24 2.45 5.53
CA VAL A 105 16.80 3.80 5.36
C VAL A 105 16.73 4.59 6.65
N GLU A 106 15.53 4.70 7.24
CA GLU A 106 15.28 5.53 8.42
C GLU A 106 14.11 4.96 9.25
N LEU A 107 14.12 5.21 10.56
CA LEU A 107 13.01 4.91 11.46
C LEU A 107 12.24 6.19 11.78
N LEU A 108 10.97 6.22 11.39
CA LEU A 108 10.06 7.32 11.68
C LEU A 108 9.14 6.96 12.85
N PRO A 109 8.95 7.84 13.84
CA PRO A 109 7.94 7.61 14.87
C PRO A 109 6.54 7.54 14.24
N GLY A 110 5.77 6.48 14.52
CA GLY A 110 4.42 6.33 13.97
C GLY A 110 3.47 7.48 14.34
N ALA A 111 3.70 8.11 15.50
CA ALA A 111 2.96 9.30 15.92
C ALA A 111 3.14 10.49 14.97
N GLU A 112 4.32 10.65 14.37
CA GLU A 112 4.58 11.71 13.40
C GLU A 112 3.82 11.46 12.10
N LEU A 113 3.83 10.23 11.59
CA LEU A 113 3.06 9.87 10.40
C LEU A 113 1.55 10.07 10.60
N ARG A 114 1.05 9.83 11.82
CA ARG A 114 -0.35 10.13 12.18
C ARG A 114 -0.62 11.64 12.14
N ARG A 115 0.24 12.46 12.75
CA ARG A 115 0.12 13.92 12.70
C ARG A 115 0.11 14.44 11.27
N ILE A 116 1.01 13.97 10.42
CA ILE A 116 1.09 14.33 9.00
C ILE A 116 -0.22 13.96 8.28
N ALA A 117 -0.75 12.76 8.52
CA ALA A 117 -2.00 12.32 7.92
C ALA A 117 -3.21 13.17 8.37
N ASP A 118 -3.27 13.51 9.65
CA ASP A 118 -4.35 14.31 10.24
C ASP A 118 -4.30 15.77 9.76
N ALA A 119 -3.10 16.36 9.68
CA ALA A 119 -2.88 17.68 9.14
C ALA A 119 -3.36 17.77 7.67
N ALA A 120 -2.96 16.81 6.84
CA ALA A 120 -3.39 16.75 5.45
C ALA A 120 -4.91 16.58 5.30
N ALA A 121 -5.54 15.78 6.16
CA ALA A 121 -6.99 15.66 6.20
C ALA A 121 -7.67 16.97 6.64
N GLY A 122 -7.06 17.71 7.56
CA GLY A 122 -7.46 19.06 7.95
C GLY A 122 -7.42 20.02 6.77
N THR A 123 -6.30 20.07 6.05
CA THR A 123 -6.13 20.89 4.85
C THR A 123 -7.18 20.61 3.79
N LEU A 124 -7.52 19.32 3.53
CA LEU A 124 -8.60 19.00 2.58
C LEU A 124 -9.96 19.52 3.02
N ARG A 125 -10.27 19.42 4.32
CA ARG A 125 -11.55 19.92 4.85
C ARG A 125 -11.63 21.43 4.74
N GLU A 126 -10.58 22.13 5.15
CA GLU A 126 -10.50 23.59 5.08
C GLU A 126 -10.64 24.09 3.65
N ALA A 127 -9.91 23.50 2.71
CA ALA A 127 -9.96 23.87 1.30
C ALA A 127 -11.29 23.49 0.62
N ALA A 128 -11.96 22.41 1.07
CA ALA A 128 -13.31 22.09 0.60
C ALA A 128 -14.36 23.10 1.10
N THR A 129 -14.18 23.66 2.29
CA THR A 129 -15.10 24.65 2.88
C THR A 129 -14.83 26.07 2.37
N HIS A 130 -13.57 26.49 2.25
CA HIS A 130 -13.18 27.88 1.98
C HIS A 130 -12.56 28.11 0.59
N GLY A 131 -12.37 27.05 -0.21
CA GLY A 131 -11.59 27.11 -1.43
C GLY A 131 -10.09 27.25 -1.16
N VAL A 132 -9.30 27.36 -2.24
CA VAL A 132 -7.85 27.59 -2.18
C VAL A 132 -7.57 28.96 -2.77
N ALA A 133 -6.94 29.85 -2.01
CA ALA A 133 -6.69 31.24 -2.41
C ALA A 133 -7.96 31.97 -2.93
N GLY A 134 -9.11 31.71 -2.29
CA GLY A 134 -10.41 32.29 -2.66
C GLY A 134 -11.06 31.69 -3.90
N ARG A 135 -10.51 30.59 -4.46
CA ARG A 135 -11.07 29.91 -5.64
C ARG A 135 -11.58 28.52 -5.29
N ALA A 136 -12.73 28.15 -5.85
CA ALA A 136 -13.22 26.79 -5.78
C ALA A 136 -12.32 25.87 -6.62
N VAL A 137 -11.79 24.82 -5.99
CA VAL A 137 -11.01 23.77 -6.66
C VAL A 137 -11.80 22.46 -6.56
N GLY A 138 -11.88 21.71 -7.66
CA GLY A 138 -12.56 20.42 -7.65
C GLY A 138 -11.94 19.47 -6.63
N GLN A 139 -12.77 18.83 -5.79
CA GLN A 139 -12.30 17.98 -4.68
C GLN A 139 -11.36 16.85 -5.13
N ARG A 140 -11.57 16.30 -6.33
CA ARG A 140 -10.71 15.26 -6.90
C ARG A 140 -9.30 15.79 -7.19
N VAL A 141 -9.22 16.93 -7.87
CA VAL A 141 -7.94 17.58 -8.22
C VAL A 141 -7.16 17.92 -6.96
N LEU A 142 -7.83 18.51 -5.97
CA LEU A 142 -7.21 18.86 -4.69
C LEU A 142 -6.70 17.61 -3.94
N ARG A 143 -7.51 16.54 -3.92
CA ARG A 143 -7.13 15.28 -3.29
C ARG A 143 -5.92 14.66 -3.98
N ASP A 144 -5.91 14.61 -5.30
CA ASP A 144 -4.82 14.03 -6.08
C ASP A 144 -3.52 14.83 -5.85
N ALA A 145 -3.58 16.16 -5.90
CA ALA A 145 -2.43 17.04 -5.61
C ALA A 145 -1.87 16.85 -4.19
N LEU A 146 -2.75 16.76 -3.18
CA LEU A 146 -2.30 16.49 -1.82
C LEU A 146 -1.70 15.09 -1.67
N LEU A 147 -2.25 14.09 -2.36
CA LEU A 147 -1.73 12.73 -2.31
C LEU A 147 -0.33 12.64 -2.96
N ASP A 148 -0.09 13.41 -4.02
CA ASP A 148 1.22 13.50 -4.69
C ASP A 148 2.25 14.33 -3.94
N HIS A 149 1.85 15.07 -2.90
CA HIS A 149 2.77 15.82 -2.04
C HIS A 149 3.81 14.89 -1.38
N VAL A 150 5.07 15.31 -1.40
CA VAL A 150 6.15 14.68 -0.63
C VAL A 150 6.00 15.09 0.83
N ALA A 151 5.58 14.14 1.67
CA ALA A 151 5.25 14.40 3.06
C ALA A 151 6.47 14.36 3.98
N VAL A 152 7.44 13.49 3.66
CA VAL A 152 8.71 13.37 4.39
C VAL A 152 9.83 13.18 3.37
N VAL A 153 10.93 13.90 3.55
CA VAL A 153 12.18 13.67 2.81
C VAL A 153 13.17 13.08 3.82
N VAL A 154 13.65 11.88 3.54
CA VAL A 154 14.66 11.21 4.35
C VAL A 154 16.00 11.34 3.66
N THR A 155 16.95 11.98 4.32
CA THR A 155 18.35 12.01 3.89
C THR A 155 19.07 10.89 4.63
N PRO A 156 19.55 9.83 3.95
CA PRO A 156 20.25 8.74 4.61
C PRO A 156 21.52 9.26 5.28
N ASP A 157 21.74 8.89 6.54
CA ASP A 157 23.03 9.12 7.20
C ASP A 157 24.13 8.28 6.55
N GLY A 158 25.30 8.88 6.29
CA GLY A 158 26.46 8.19 5.71
C GLY A 158 26.87 8.72 4.33
N GLU A 159 27.19 7.82 3.40
CA GLU A 159 27.62 8.22 2.04
C GLU A 159 26.55 9.04 1.32
N PRO A 160 26.94 10.02 0.47
CA PRO A 160 26.01 10.88 -0.24
C PRO A 160 25.10 10.06 -1.17
N GLY A 161 23.93 9.68 -0.65
CA GLY A 161 22.84 9.07 -1.38
C GLY A 161 21.77 10.09 -1.76
N ALA A 162 21.02 9.80 -2.82
CA ALA A 162 19.86 10.61 -3.16
C ALA A 162 18.83 10.58 -2.01
N PRO A 163 18.22 11.73 -1.65
CA PRO A 163 17.13 11.75 -0.68
C PRO A 163 16.00 10.82 -1.07
N VAL A 164 15.38 10.20 -0.07
CA VAL A 164 14.24 9.30 -0.25
C VAL A 164 12.97 10.07 0.08
N GLU A 165 12.15 10.28 -0.95
CA GLU A 165 10.86 10.95 -0.81
C GLU A 165 9.76 9.96 -0.41
N VAL A 166 9.09 10.26 0.70
CA VAL A 166 7.90 9.55 1.17
C VAL A 166 6.68 10.39 0.83
N SER A 167 5.90 9.93 -0.14
CA SER A 167 4.68 10.64 -0.56
C SER A 167 3.54 10.50 0.43
N GLN A 168 2.63 11.47 0.41
CA GLN A 168 1.42 11.46 1.22
C GLN A 168 0.53 10.25 0.90
N ARG A 169 0.58 9.71 -0.32
CA ARG A 169 -0.03 8.42 -0.70
C ARG A 169 0.41 7.29 0.24
N LEU A 170 1.72 7.16 0.49
CA LEU A 170 2.27 6.12 1.37
C LEU A 170 1.81 6.31 2.82
N VAL A 171 1.91 7.53 3.33
CA VAL A 171 1.49 7.89 4.70
C VAL A 171 0.01 7.54 4.91
N GLN A 172 -0.86 7.95 3.98
CA GLN A 172 -2.28 7.62 4.02
C GLN A 172 -2.51 6.10 3.92
N GLY A 173 -1.72 5.38 3.13
CA GLY A 173 -1.77 3.92 3.06
C GLY A 173 -1.59 3.25 4.41
N VAL A 174 -0.51 3.58 5.12
CA VAL A 174 -0.20 2.99 6.43
C VAL A 174 -1.21 3.39 7.50
N VAL A 175 -1.58 4.67 7.56
CA VAL A 175 -2.52 5.20 8.56
C VAL A 175 -3.92 4.62 8.37
N ARG A 176 -4.46 4.66 7.14
CA ARG A 176 -5.83 4.22 6.85
C ARG A 176 -6.03 2.71 6.97
N LEU A 177 -4.98 1.92 6.77
CA LEU A 177 -5.01 0.48 6.98
C LEU A 177 -4.76 0.09 8.45
N GLY A 178 -4.50 1.07 9.32
CA GLY A 178 -4.28 0.85 10.74
C GLY A 178 -2.94 0.19 11.04
N PHE A 179 -1.95 0.29 10.14
CA PHE A 179 -0.67 -0.41 10.27
C PHE A 179 0.24 0.14 11.37
N LEU A 180 -0.06 1.34 11.88
CA LEU A 180 0.62 1.95 13.02
C LEU A 180 0.18 1.38 14.38
N GLY A 181 -1.00 0.75 14.46
CA GLY A 181 -1.61 0.38 15.73
C GLY A 181 -2.03 1.58 16.58
N THR A 182 -2.35 1.33 17.86
CA THR A 182 -2.74 2.36 18.83
C THR A 182 -1.54 3.00 19.55
N GLY A 183 -0.36 2.36 19.49
CA GLY A 183 0.87 2.84 20.14
C GLY A 183 1.73 3.77 19.28
N ALA A 184 2.85 4.21 19.85
CA ALA A 184 3.90 4.99 19.18
C ALA A 184 4.95 4.08 18.49
N GLY A 185 4.50 3.00 17.84
CA GLY A 185 5.42 2.08 17.17
C GLY A 185 6.18 2.75 16.03
N ASP A 186 7.45 2.39 15.88
CA ASP A 186 8.29 2.91 14.81
C ASP A 186 7.90 2.34 13.45
N VAL A 187 8.10 3.16 12.42
CA VAL A 187 7.86 2.82 11.02
C VAL A 187 9.16 2.92 10.26
N GLN A 188 9.58 1.79 9.69
CA GLN A 188 10.79 1.75 8.89
C GLN A 188 10.51 2.23 7.46
N VAL A 189 11.22 3.27 7.04
CA VAL A 189 11.36 3.63 5.63
C VAL A 189 12.29 2.63 4.97
N ARG A 190 11.84 2.01 3.87
CA ARG A 190 12.61 1.01 3.11
C ARG A 190 12.63 1.34 1.64
N VAL A 191 13.71 0.94 0.97
CA VAL A 191 13.87 1.06 -0.48
C VAL A 191 14.14 -0.31 -1.09
N ALA A 192 13.55 -0.59 -2.25
CA ALA A 192 13.78 -1.81 -3.03
C ALA A 192 13.75 -1.53 -4.53
N GLY A 193 14.90 -1.21 -5.13
CA GLY A 193 14.94 -0.71 -6.51
C GLY A 193 14.13 0.60 -6.63
N HIS A 194 13.18 0.67 -7.56
CA HIS A 194 12.28 1.82 -7.73
C HIS A 194 11.08 1.80 -6.78
N TRP A 195 11.20 1.20 -5.60
CA TRP A 195 10.12 1.16 -4.61
C TRP A 195 10.55 1.86 -3.34
N VAL A 196 9.65 2.69 -2.82
CA VAL A 196 9.73 3.24 -1.47
C VAL A 196 8.61 2.60 -0.65
N GLY A 197 8.96 2.17 0.55
CA GLY A 197 8.05 1.48 1.46
C GLY A 197 8.06 2.08 2.85
N LEU A 198 6.90 2.07 3.50
CA LEU A 198 6.74 2.30 4.93
C LEU A 198 6.30 1.00 5.57
N VAL A 199 7.14 0.43 6.44
CA VAL A 199 6.88 -0.81 7.15
C VAL A 199 6.57 -0.50 8.60
N GLY A 200 5.29 -0.60 8.97
CA GLY A 200 4.82 -0.42 10.34
C GLY A 200 4.66 -1.76 11.08
N PRO A 201 4.31 -1.72 12.37
CA PRO A 201 4.19 -2.91 13.22
C PRO A 201 3.20 -3.97 12.68
N TYR A 202 2.18 -3.53 11.95
CA TYR A 202 1.05 -4.36 11.55
C TYR A 202 0.93 -4.54 10.04
N GLY A 203 1.89 -4.06 9.25
CA GLY A 203 1.85 -4.17 7.79
C GLY A 203 2.72 -3.13 7.10
N ALA A 204 2.76 -3.19 5.78
CA ALA A 204 3.57 -2.27 4.99
C ALA A 204 2.79 -1.66 3.82
N ALA A 205 3.15 -0.43 3.47
CA ALA A 205 2.71 0.25 2.26
C ALA A 205 3.91 0.48 1.33
N TRP A 206 3.71 0.33 0.03
CA TRP A 206 4.72 0.46 -1.00
C TRP A 206 4.19 1.28 -2.18
N SER A 207 5.03 2.18 -2.68
CA SER A 207 4.78 2.93 -3.91
C SER A 207 5.99 2.79 -4.81
N ARG A 208 5.73 2.77 -6.12
CA ARG A 208 6.80 2.80 -7.10
C ARG A 208 7.18 4.26 -7.32
N THR A 209 8.46 4.59 -7.21
CA THR A 209 8.98 5.87 -7.69
C THR A 209 8.88 5.85 -9.21
N VAL A 210 8.10 6.78 -9.75
CA VAL A 210 8.17 7.06 -11.19
C VAL A 210 9.50 7.80 -11.34
N ALA A 211 10.51 7.15 -11.90
CA ALA A 211 11.62 7.92 -12.43
C ALA A 211 11.02 8.85 -13.48
N ASP A 212 11.19 10.16 -13.32
CA ASP A 212 10.84 11.11 -14.37
C ASP A 212 11.57 10.66 -15.64
N LEU A 213 10.83 10.01 -16.54
CA LEU A 213 11.27 9.75 -17.89
C LEU A 213 11.12 11.09 -18.61
N ALA A 214 12.10 11.97 -18.39
CA ALA A 214 12.27 13.17 -19.19
C ALA A 214 12.61 12.73 -20.62
N LEU A 215 11.58 12.47 -21.43
CA LEU A 215 11.71 12.33 -22.87
C LEU A 215 12.12 13.69 -23.42
N THR A 216 13.42 13.90 -23.62
CA THR A 216 13.92 15.07 -24.32
C THR A 216 13.69 14.84 -25.82
N PRO A 217 12.83 15.60 -26.50
CA PRO A 217 12.67 15.47 -27.94
C PRO A 217 13.98 15.87 -28.62
N THR A 218 14.62 14.94 -29.31
CA THR A 218 15.71 15.26 -30.23
C THR A 218 15.12 16.15 -31.34
N ARG A 219 15.50 17.43 -31.36
CA ARG A 219 15.17 18.33 -32.48
C ARG A 219 15.70 17.69 -33.75
N VAL A 220 14.78 17.40 -34.66
CA VAL A 220 15.08 16.89 -36.00
C VAL A 220 16.03 17.86 -36.69
N HIS A 221 17.17 17.33 -37.14
CA HIS A 221 18.15 18.04 -37.95
C HIS A 221 17.49 18.46 -39.27
N PRO A 222 17.52 19.74 -39.67
CA PRO A 222 17.04 20.12 -40.99
C PRO A 222 18.00 19.53 -42.03
N ASN A 223 17.49 18.66 -42.89
CA ASN A 223 18.20 18.24 -44.09
C ASN A 223 18.37 19.48 -44.98
N GLY A 224 19.62 19.90 -45.16
CA GLY A 224 20.02 20.86 -46.19
C GLY A 224 19.97 20.25 -47.58
#